data_AF-A0A316K7I0-F1
#
_entry.id   AF-A0A316K7I0-F1
#
_cell.length_a   1.000
_cell.length_b   1.000
_cell.length_c   1.000
_cell.angle_alpha   90.00
_cell.angle_beta   90.00
_cell.angle_gamma   90.00
#
_symmetry.space_group_name_H-M   'P 1'
#
loop_
_entity.id
_entity.type
_entity.pdbx_description
1 polymer ?
#
loop_
_entity_poly.entity_id
_entity_poly.type
_entity_poly.pdbx_seq_one_letter_code
_entity_poly.pdbx_strand_id
1 'polypeptide(L)'
;MELGIILLGLIGSVLLGGGLVLRLRQEQNTQLIKILLAFSGGFLLSIAFIHFIPELYEHSELQIGIFILVGFLVQLFLEFFSGGIEHGHTHKHEGAKLPIALLIALSVHAIIEGIPIGTQLAGLETATAHHHGEDHTLFLGILFHRLPVAIALMTLLTRAKVGTAKSWIYLTFFALTTPIGLFIGLFSGHAVEGFDFNILLAIVVGMLLHISTTIIFETSENHKFNFVKLIAIFIGCAIAFFIH
;
A
#
# COMPACT_ATOMS: atom_id res chain seq x y z
N MET A 1 16.64 7.94 9.13
CA MET A 1 15.41 8.01 9.96
C MET A 1 15.38 6.91 11.02
N GLU A 2 15.02 7.25 12.26
CA GLU A 2 14.96 6.29 13.37
C GLU A 2 13.78 5.30 13.25
N LEU A 3 14.00 4.03 13.64
CA LEU A 3 12.97 2.97 13.65
C LEU A 3 11.68 3.40 14.36
N GLY A 4 11.80 4.15 15.47
CA GLY A 4 10.64 4.65 16.22
C GLY A 4 9.73 5.56 15.38
N ILE A 5 10.32 6.43 14.55
CA ILE A 5 9.57 7.35 13.68
C ILE A 5 8.84 6.55 12.59
N ILE A 6 9.51 5.54 12.01
CA ILE A 6 8.90 4.66 11.00
C ILE A 6 7.69 3.93 11.58
N LEU A 7 7.84 3.29 12.74
CA LEU A 7 6.75 2.56 13.39
C LEU A 7 5.58 3.48 13.75
N LEU A 8 5.87 4.67 14.28
CA LEU A 8 4.85 5.68 14.58
C LEU A 8 4.13 6.14 13.30
N GLY A 9 4.84 6.33 12.20
CA GLY A 9 4.26 6.68 10.91
C GLY A 9 3.36 5.56 10.36
N LEU A 10 3.86 4.32 10.32
CA LEU A 10 3.13 3.16 9.80
C LEU A 10 1.85 2.86 10.57
N ILE A 11 1.90 2.89 11.91
CA ILE A 11 0.74 2.63 12.76
C ILE A 11 -0.18 3.87 12.77
N GLY A 12 0.44 5.05 12.90
CA GLY A 12 -0.26 6.33 12.98
C GLY A 12 -1.12 6.61 11.74
N SER A 13 -0.60 6.39 10.53
CA SER A 13 -1.36 6.62 9.28
C SER A 13 -2.65 5.80 9.23
N VAL A 14 -2.61 4.53 9.67
CA VAL A 14 -3.77 3.64 9.69
C VAL A 14 -4.79 4.10 10.73
N LEU A 15 -4.34 4.39 11.96
CA LEU A 15 -5.24 4.86 13.02
C LEU A 15 -5.84 6.24 12.70
N LEU A 16 -5.06 7.14 12.10
CA LEU A 16 -5.53 8.43 11.62
C LEU A 16 -6.60 8.26 10.53
N GLY A 17 -6.38 7.36 9.56
CA GLY A 17 -7.37 7.05 8.52
C GLY A 17 -8.71 6.60 9.11
N GLY A 18 -8.68 5.69 10.09
CA GLY A 18 -9.88 5.26 10.79
C GLY A 18 -10.55 6.37 11.59
N GLY A 19 -9.77 7.19 12.29
CA GLY A 19 -10.27 8.32 13.08
C GLY A 19 -10.94 9.39 12.20
N LEU A 20 -10.38 9.66 11.03
CA LEU A 20 -10.95 10.59 10.05
C LEU A 20 -12.34 10.13 9.58
N VAL A 21 -12.53 8.83 9.33
CA VAL A 21 -13.84 8.30 8.92
C VAL A 21 -14.90 8.60 9.98
N LEU A 22 -14.64 8.23 11.24
CA LEU A 22 -15.60 8.41 12.33
C LEU A 22 -15.86 9.89 12.65
N ARG A 23 -14.82 10.74 12.59
CA ARG A 23 -14.94 12.16 12.94
C ARG A 23 -15.68 12.96 11.87
N LEU A 24 -15.39 12.70 10.60
CA LEU A 24 -15.94 13.45 9.48
C LEU A 24 -17.21 12.81 8.90
N ARG A 25 -17.69 11.70 9.50
CA ARG A 25 -18.81 10.90 9.00
C ARG A 25 -18.65 10.53 7.51
N GLN A 26 -17.42 10.21 7.13
CA GLN A 26 -17.03 9.98 5.73
C GLN A 26 -17.56 8.64 5.21
N GLU A 27 -18.21 7.83 6.04
CA GLU A 27 -18.87 6.60 5.60
C GLU A 27 -19.91 6.85 4.49
N GLN A 28 -20.38 8.09 4.32
CA GLN A 28 -21.32 8.48 3.27
C GLN A 28 -20.66 9.14 2.04
N ASN A 29 -19.41 9.64 2.13
CA ASN A 29 -18.77 10.40 1.07
C ASN A 29 -17.79 9.54 0.25
N THR A 30 -18.35 8.73 -0.65
CA THR A 30 -17.59 7.86 -1.56
C THR A 30 -16.69 8.63 -2.52
N GLN A 31 -17.00 9.89 -2.82
CA GLN A 31 -16.23 10.69 -3.76
C GLN A 31 -14.86 11.08 -3.18
N LEU A 32 -14.81 11.52 -1.92
CA LEU A 32 -13.52 11.86 -1.28
C LEU A 32 -12.61 10.65 -1.21
N ILE A 33 -13.13 9.48 -0.82
CA ILE A 33 -12.36 8.23 -0.75
C ILE A 33 -11.76 7.90 -2.12
N LYS A 34 -12.56 7.99 -3.19
CA LYS A 34 -12.09 7.75 -4.56
C LYS A 34 -11.03 8.76 -5.02
N ILE A 35 -11.10 10.01 -4.57
CA ILE A 35 -10.08 11.04 -4.89
C ILE A 35 -8.78 10.76 -4.13
N LEU A 36 -8.85 10.42 -2.84
CA LEU A 36 -7.68 10.05 -2.04
C LEU A 36 -6.99 8.79 -2.57
N LEU A 37 -7.77 7.80 -2.98
CA LEU A 37 -7.26 6.61 -3.65
C LEU A 37 -6.60 6.96 -4.99
N ALA A 38 -7.25 7.77 -5.84
CA ALA A 38 -6.68 8.21 -7.12
C ALA A 38 -5.35 8.97 -6.94
N PHE A 39 -5.26 9.85 -5.94
CA PHE A 39 -4.00 10.50 -5.56
C PHE A 39 -2.92 9.48 -5.19
N SER A 40 -3.24 8.54 -4.30
CA SER A 40 -2.31 7.48 -3.89
C SER A 40 -1.90 6.58 -5.05
N GLY A 41 -2.83 6.24 -5.95
CA GLY A 41 -2.55 5.45 -7.14
C GLY A 41 -1.56 6.15 -8.07
N GLY A 42 -1.77 7.45 -8.34
CA GLY A 42 -0.82 8.25 -9.14
C GLY A 42 0.56 8.35 -8.50
N PHE A 43 0.61 8.56 -7.18
CA PHE A 43 1.86 8.63 -6.42
C PHE A 43 2.64 7.31 -6.47
N LEU A 44 2.00 6.18 -6.17
CA LEU A 44 2.63 4.85 -6.21
C LEU A 44 3.07 4.46 -7.62
N LEU A 45 2.24 4.74 -8.64
CA LEU A 45 2.59 4.49 -10.04
C LEU A 45 3.85 5.26 -10.43
N SER A 46 3.90 6.55 -10.05
CA SER A 46 5.03 7.41 -10.38
C SER A 46 6.31 6.90 -9.73
N ILE A 47 6.32 6.64 -8.41
CA ILE A 47 7.51 6.09 -7.72
C ILE A 47 7.94 4.76 -8.35
N ALA A 48 7.00 3.86 -8.66
CA ALA A 48 7.34 2.59 -9.29
C ALA A 48 8.11 2.81 -10.61
N PHE A 49 7.64 3.70 -11.48
CA PHE A 49 8.26 3.94 -12.79
C PHE A 49 9.55 4.78 -12.74
N ILE A 50 9.64 5.77 -11.86
CA ILE A 50 10.77 6.71 -11.85
C ILE A 50 11.88 6.32 -10.88
N HIS A 51 11.59 5.42 -9.93
CA HIS A 51 12.50 5.11 -8.82
C HIS A 51 12.66 3.63 -8.44
N PHE A 52 11.66 2.77 -8.62
CA PHE A 52 11.87 1.36 -8.24
C PHE A 52 12.30 0.51 -9.42
N ILE A 53 11.62 0.65 -10.55
CA ILE A 53 11.93 -0.12 -11.76
C ILE A 53 13.34 0.24 -12.27
N PRO A 54 13.72 1.51 -12.49
CA PRO A 54 15.04 1.80 -13.06
C PRO A 54 16.17 1.26 -12.19
N GLU A 55 16.08 1.50 -10.88
CA GLU A 55 17.08 1.12 -9.89
C GLU A 55 17.22 -0.40 -9.80
N LEU A 56 16.09 -1.14 -9.79
CA LEU A 56 16.11 -2.62 -9.82
C LEU A 56 16.81 -3.18 -11.07
N TYR A 57 16.61 -2.55 -12.23
CA TYR A 57 17.25 -2.99 -13.48
C TYR A 57 18.71 -2.55 -13.60
N GLU A 58 19.11 -1.47 -12.92
CA GLU A 58 20.50 -1.00 -12.91
C GLU A 58 21.37 -1.81 -11.93
N HIS A 59 20.81 -2.24 -10.79
CA HIS A 59 21.57 -2.84 -9.69
C HIS A 59 21.30 -4.34 -9.48
N SER A 60 20.60 -5.01 -10.41
CA SER A 60 20.40 -6.46 -10.35
C SER A 60 20.64 -7.12 -11.70
N GLU A 61 21.41 -8.21 -11.67
CA GLU A 61 21.66 -9.10 -12.82
C GLU A 61 20.55 -10.15 -13.01
N LEU A 62 19.52 -10.13 -12.14
CA LEU A 62 18.40 -11.07 -12.21
C LEU A 62 17.38 -10.69 -13.29
N GLN A 63 16.52 -11.64 -13.65
CA GLN A 63 15.36 -11.39 -14.49
C GLN A 63 14.25 -10.65 -13.72
N ILE A 64 14.54 -9.41 -13.29
CA ILE A 64 13.69 -8.56 -12.44
C ILE A 64 12.25 -8.46 -12.95
N GLY A 65 12.06 -8.35 -14.27
CA GLY A 65 10.74 -8.27 -14.88
C GLY A 65 9.83 -9.46 -14.56
N ILE A 66 10.39 -10.67 -14.38
CA ILE A 66 9.61 -11.85 -13.98
C ILE A 66 9.10 -11.68 -12.56
N PHE A 67 9.92 -11.17 -11.64
CA PHE A 67 9.52 -10.97 -10.25
C PHE A 67 8.51 -9.83 -10.09
N ILE A 68 8.61 -8.78 -10.90
CA ILE A 68 7.57 -7.74 -11.02
C ILE A 68 6.25 -8.38 -11.49
N LEU A 69 6.28 -9.21 -12.54
CA LEU A 69 5.09 -9.90 -13.03
C LEU A 69 4.49 -10.83 -11.96
N VAL A 70 5.33 -11.57 -11.23
CA VAL A 70 4.89 -12.42 -10.11
C VAL A 70 4.21 -11.58 -9.05
N GLY A 71 4.80 -10.45 -8.66
CA GLY A 71 4.19 -9.51 -7.72
C GLY A 71 2.82 -9.01 -8.15
N PHE A 72 2.69 -8.63 -9.43
CA PHE A 72 1.41 -8.21 -10.01
C PHE A 72 0.35 -9.33 -9.90
N LEU A 73 0.72 -10.57 -10.25
CA LEU A 73 -0.17 -11.73 -10.17
C LEU A 73 -0.51 -12.12 -8.73
N VAL A 74 0.44 -12.01 -7.80
CA VAL A 74 0.20 -12.21 -6.36
C VAL A 74 -0.85 -11.22 -5.88
N GLN A 75 -0.72 -9.94 -6.24
CA GLN A 75 -1.70 -8.94 -5.86
C GLN A 75 -3.07 -9.19 -6.49
N LEU A 76 -3.12 -9.54 -7.77
CA LEU A 76 -4.37 -9.93 -8.44
C LEU A 76 -5.05 -11.11 -7.72
N PHE A 77 -4.28 -12.08 -7.25
CA PHE A 77 -4.80 -13.21 -6.47
C PHE A 77 -5.33 -12.78 -5.09
N LEU A 78 -4.59 -11.93 -4.37
CA LEU A 78 -5.04 -11.39 -3.08
C LEU A 78 -6.30 -10.52 -3.23
N GLU A 79 -6.40 -9.78 -4.34
CA GLU A 79 -7.53 -8.92 -4.64
C GLU A 79 -8.84 -9.70 -4.68
N PHE A 80 -8.85 -10.88 -5.29
CA PHE A 80 -10.02 -11.77 -5.36
C PHE A 80 -10.66 -12.01 -3.97
N PHE A 81 -9.84 -12.15 -2.93
CA PHE A 81 -10.31 -12.35 -1.55
C PHE A 81 -10.64 -11.04 -0.83
N SER A 82 -9.96 -9.94 -1.17
CA SER A 82 -10.20 -8.62 -0.58
C SER A 82 -11.50 -7.98 -1.08
N GLY A 83 -11.97 -8.35 -2.28
CA GLY A 83 -13.11 -7.73 -2.95
C GLY A 83 -12.85 -6.30 -3.43
N GLY A 84 -11.58 -5.93 -3.66
CA GLY A 84 -11.20 -4.65 -4.28
C GLY A 84 -11.29 -3.42 -3.36
N ILE A 85 -11.26 -3.60 -2.04
CA ILE A 85 -11.35 -2.48 -1.08
C ILE A 85 -10.17 -1.51 -1.21
N GLU A 86 -8.99 -2.05 -1.53
CA GLU A 86 -7.75 -1.27 -1.71
C GLU A 86 -7.89 -0.21 -2.82
N HIS A 87 -8.85 -0.37 -3.73
CA HIS A 87 -9.14 0.57 -4.80
C HIS A 87 -10.58 1.12 -4.77
N GLY A 88 -11.30 0.86 -3.67
CA GLY A 88 -12.53 1.59 -3.32
C GLY A 88 -13.85 0.87 -3.62
N HIS A 89 -13.84 -0.40 -4.02
CA HIS A 89 -15.07 -1.19 -4.13
C HIS A 89 -15.59 -1.54 -2.75
N THR A 90 -16.74 -0.96 -2.42
CA THR A 90 -17.41 -1.20 -1.14
C THR A 90 -18.82 -1.76 -1.33
N HIS A 91 -19.10 -2.39 -2.48
CA HIS A 91 -20.40 -2.97 -2.82
C HIS A 91 -20.67 -4.28 -2.08
N LYS A 92 -20.73 -4.23 -0.74
CA LYS A 92 -21.39 -5.27 0.05
C LYS A 92 -22.75 -4.79 0.49
N HIS A 93 -23.75 -5.68 0.40
CA HIS A 93 -25.08 -5.44 0.94
C HIS A 93 -25.01 -5.11 2.44
N GLU A 94 -25.82 -4.15 2.88
CA GLU A 94 -25.92 -3.77 4.28
C GLU A 94 -26.14 -5.00 5.17
N GLY A 95 -25.35 -5.12 6.24
CA GLY A 95 -25.48 -6.22 7.21
C GLY A 95 -24.77 -7.53 6.85
N ALA A 96 -24.03 -7.60 5.73
CA ALA A 96 -23.17 -8.74 5.45
C ALA A 96 -22.03 -8.83 6.48
N LYS A 97 -21.75 -10.05 6.98
CA LYS A 97 -20.60 -10.29 7.87
C LYS A 97 -19.30 -9.92 7.14
N LEU A 98 -18.36 -9.32 7.87
CA LEU A 98 -17.02 -9.06 7.37
C LEU A 98 -16.38 -10.41 6.93
N PRO A 99 -15.95 -10.55 5.67
CA PRO A 99 -15.31 -11.77 5.23
C PRO A 99 -13.91 -11.83 5.85
N ILE A 100 -13.63 -12.87 6.63
CA ILE A 100 -12.31 -13.07 7.24
C ILE A 100 -11.22 -13.13 6.14
N ALA A 101 -11.57 -13.68 4.97
CA ALA A 101 -10.69 -13.74 3.80
C ALA A 101 -10.15 -12.37 3.36
N LEU A 102 -10.94 -11.30 3.49
CA LEU A 102 -10.51 -9.93 3.18
C LEU A 102 -9.45 -9.46 4.16
N LEU A 103 -9.67 -9.63 5.46
CA LEU A 103 -8.68 -9.23 6.48
C LEU A 103 -7.38 -10.01 6.29
N ILE A 104 -7.46 -11.30 5.96
CA ILE A 104 -6.27 -12.12 5.68
C ILE A 104 -5.55 -11.59 4.43
N ALA A 105 -6.26 -11.37 3.33
CA ALA A 105 -5.66 -10.89 2.09
C ALA A 105 -4.98 -9.52 2.26
N LEU A 106 -5.67 -8.56 2.89
CA LEU A 106 -5.09 -7.25 3.23
C LEU A 106 -3.88 -7.37 4.16
N SER A 107 -3.90 -8.32 5.09
CA SER A 107 -2.79 -8.53 6.02
C SER A 107 -1.57 -9.12 5.32
N VAL A 108 -1.76 -10.11 4.44
CA VAL A 108 -0.67 -10.70 3.65
C VAL A 108 -0.05 -9.65 2.73
N HIS A 109 -0.89 -8.88 2.02
CA HIS A 109 -0.46 -7.76 1.19
C HIS A 109 0.44 -6.79 1.98
N ALA A 110 -0.07 -6.28 3.12
CA ALA A 110 0.62 -5.30 3.94
C ALA A 110 1.88 -5.83 4.65
N ILE A 111 1.93 -7.14 4.96
CA ILE A 111 3.15 -7.78 5.48
C ILE A 111 4.23 -7.81 4.40
N ILE A 112 3.91 -8.29 3.20
CA ILE A 112 4.89 -8.40 2.10
C ILE A 112 5.50 -7.03 1.78
N GLU A 113 4.66 -6.01 1.71
CA GLU A 113 5.08 -4.63 1.47
C GLU A 113 5.98 -4.06 2.58
N GLY A 114 5.81 -4.51 3.83
CA GLY A 114 6.62 -4.04 4.95
C GLY A 114 8.05 -4.56 4.95
N ILE A 115 8.31 -5.70 4.33
CA ILE A 115 9.62 -6.39 4.42
C ILE A 115 10.75 -5.54 3.83
N PRO A 116 10.64 -4.92 2.63
CA PRO A 116 11.72 -4.12 2.07
C PRO A 116 12.14 -2.93 2.95
N ILE A 117 11.23 -2.34 3.74
CA ILE A 117 11.63 -1.30 4.73
C ILE A 117 12.57 -1.90 5.78
N GLY A 118 12.24 -3.11 6.26
CA GLY A 118 13.05 -3.83 7.24
C GLY A 118 14.44 -4.18 6.73
N THR A 119 14.53 -4.64 5.49
CA THR A 119 15.81 -5.02 4.87
C THR A 119 16.71 -3.81 4.65
N GLN A 120 16.13 -2.66 4.25
CA GLN A 120 16.85 -1.38 4.18
C GLN A 120 17.37 -0.95 5.55
N LEU A 121 16.55 -1.03 6.61
CA LEU A 121 16.97 -0.72 7.99
C LEU A 121 18.06 -1.66 8.53
N ALA A 122 18.06 -2.92 8.09
CA ALA A 122 19.10 -3.90 8.42
C ALA A 122 20.44 -3.63 7.70
N GLY A 123 20.47 -2.70 6.75
CA GLY A 123 21.65 -2.43 5.92
C GLY A 123 21.92 -3.53 4.88
N LEU A 124 20.89 -4.30 4.50
CA LEU A 124 21.00 -5.30 3.45
C LEU A 124 20.99 -4.58 2.09
N GLU A 125 21.94 -4.92 1.22
CA GLU A 125 22.02 -4.33 -0.12
C GLU A 125 20.76 -4.64 -0.91
N THR A 126 20.08 -3.58 -1.33
CA THR A 126 18.93 -3.59 -2.23
C THR A 126 19.18 -2.51 -3.28
N ALA A 127 18.56 -2.63 -4.45
CA ALA A 127 18.78 -1.74 -5.58
C ALA A 127 18.57 -0.25 -5.26
N THR A 128 17.65 0.04 -4.32
CA THR A 128 17.35 1.40 -3.87
C THR A 128 18.34 1.92 -2.83
N ALA A 129 19.29 1.11 -2.34
CA ALA A 129 20.30 1.53 -1.37
C ALA A 129 21.45 2.34 -1.99
N HIS A 130 21.57 2.40 -3.32
CA HIS A 130 22.68 3.03 -4.03
C HIS A 130 22.49 4.53 -4.34
N HIS A 131 21.30 5.08 -4.11
CA HIS A 131 21.08 6.53 -4.23
C HIS A 131 21.71 7.28 -3.05
N HIS A 132 22.59 8.23 -3.36
CA HIS A 132 23.30 9.06 -2.37
C HIS A 132 22.34 10.02 -1.64
N GLY A 133 21.67 9.56 -0.57
CA GLY A 133 20.82 10.38 0.29
C GLY A 133 20.09 9.55 1.36
N GLU A 134 19.42 10.21 2.31
CA GLU A 134 18.41 9.53 3.14
C GLU A 134 17.16 9.28 2.27
N ASP A 135 17.20 8.25 1.43
CA ASP A 135 16.07 7.88 0.59
C ASP A 135 14.94 7.27 1.43
N HIS A 136 13.90 8.07 1.70
CA HIS A 136 12.69 7.65 2.40
C HIS A 136 11.53 7.40 1.44
N THR A 137 11.75 7.38 0.13
CA THR A 137 10.68 7.31 -0.88
C THR A 137 9.82 6.06 -0.74
N LEU A 138 10.41 4.89 -0.42
CA LEU A 138 9.66 3.66 -0.13
C LEU A 138 8.77 3.82 1.09
N PHE A 139 9.31 4.36 2.18
CA PHE A 139 8.52 4.61 3.38
C PHE A 139 7.37 5.61 3.12
N LEU A 140 7.62 6.68 2.38
CA LEU A 140 6.61 7.67 2.01
C LEU A 140 5.57 7.09 1.03
N GLY A 141 6.01 6.29 0.05
CA GLY A 141 5.24 5.32 -0.75
C GLY A 141 4.22 4.60 0.09
N ILE A 142 4.74 3.95 1.12
CA ILE A 142 3.96 3.11 2.02
C ILE A 142 2.99 3.97 2.86
N LEU A 143 3.45 5.11 3.37
CA LEU A 143 2.65 5.98 4.20
C LEU A 143 1.45 6.57 3.45
N PHE A 144 1.66 7.04 2.23
CA PHE A 144 0.62 7.73 1.44
C PHE A 144 -0.45 6.81 0.88
N HIS A 145 -0.19 5.52 0.74
CA HIS A 145 -1.23 4.56 0.35
C HIS A 145 -1.93 3.90 1.54
N ARG A 146 -1.24 3.68 2.68
CA ARG A 146 -1.88 3.06 3.85
C ARG A 146 -3.00 3.90 4.43
N LEU A 147 -2.87 5.23 4.39
CA LEU A 147 -3.91 6.14 4.88
C LEU A 147 -5.24 5.99 4.10
N PRO A 148 -5.26 6.11 2.76
CA PRO A 148 -6.45 5.83 1.94
C PRO A 148 -7.03 4.42 2.15
N VAL A 149 -6.18 3.37 2.21
CA VAL A 149 -6.64 2.00 2.44
C VAL A 149 -7.30 1.85 3.81
N ALA A 150 -6.74 2.48 4.85
CA ALA A 150 -7.33 2.48 6.19
C ALA A 150 -8.69 3.21 6.23
N ILE A 151 -8.83 4.31 5.49
CA ILE A 151 -10.12 5.01 5.30
C ILE A 151 -11.14 4.08 4.62
N ALA A 152 -10.74 3.37 3.57
CA ALA A 152 -11.61 2.41 2.87
C ALA A 152 -12.04 1.26 3.80
N LEU A 153 -11.11 0.68 4.56
CA LEU A 153 -11.38 -0.40 5.50
C LEU A 153 -12.32 0.04 6.63
N MET A 154 -12.07 1.19 7.27
CA MET A 154 -12.95 1.71 8.33
C MET A 154 -14.34 2.06 7.80
N THR A 155 -14.41 2.60 6.56
CA THR A 155 -15.70 2.86 5.89
C THR A 155 -16.49 1.57 5.68
N LEU A 156 -15.82 0.51 5.19
CA LEU A 156 -16.45 -0.79 5.01
C LEU A 156 -16.94 -1.38 6.35
N LEU A 157 -16.10 -1.35 7.39
CA LEU A 157 -16.46 -1.85 8.72
C LEU A 157 -17.70 -1.13 9.27
N THR A 158 -17.75 0.19 9.11
CA THR A 158 -18.86 1.03 9.55
C THR A 158 -20.15 0.71 8.77
N ARG A 159 -20.06 0.58 7.43
CA ARG A 159 -21.20 0.20 6.57
C ARG A 159 -21.70 -1.21 6.81
N ALA A 160 -20.81 -2.13 7.15
CA ALA A 160 -21.13 -3.49 7.56
C ALA A 160 -21.75 -3.55 8.98
N LYS A 161 -21.97 -2.39 9.62
CA LYS A 161 -22.55 -2.27 10.98
C LYS A 161 -21.73 -3.03 12.03
N VAL A 162 -20.41 -3.14 11.82
CA VAL A 162 -19.48 -3.64 12.84
C VAL A 162 -19.40 -2.60 13.94
N GLY A 163 -19.61 -3.02 15.20
CA GLY A 163 -19.57 -2.11 16.34
C GLY A 163 -18.22 -1.39 16.45
N THR A 164 -18.23 -0.10 16.79
CA THR A 164 -17.05 0.78 16.79
C THR A 164 -15.83 0.20 17.49
N ALA A 165 -16.01 -0.42 18.67
CA ALA A 165 -14.92 -1.07 19.40
C ALA A 165 -14.28 -2.22 18.60
N LYS A 166 -15.10 -3.05 17.95
CA LYS A 166 -14.60 -4.14 17.08
C LYS A 166 -13.93 -3.60 15.83
N SER A 167 -14.45 -2.52 15.24
CA SER A 167 -13.83 -1.87 14.08
C SER A 167 -12.42 -1.37 14.41
N TRP A 168 -12.22 -0.77 15.59
CA TRP A 168 -10.89 -0.37 16.06
C TRP A 168 -9.99 -1.58 16.33
N ILE A 169 -10.50 -2.69 16.86
CA ILE A 169 -9.71 -3.91 17.02
C ILE A 169 -9.19 -4.41 15.67
N TYR A 170 -10.06 -4.49 14.66
CA TYR A 170 -9.64 -4.91 13.31
C TYR A 170 -8.67 -3.93 12.68
N LEU A 171 -8.88 -2.63 12.85
CA LEU A 171 -8.01 -1.60 12.29
C LEU A 171 -6.64 -1.60 12.97
N THR A 172 -6.57 -1.77 14.30
CA THR A 172 -5.31 -1.91 15.04
C THR A 172 -4.57 -3.18 14.62
N PHE A 173 -5.28 -4.30 14.45
CA PHE A 173 -4.67 -5.52 13.90
C PHE A 173 -4.06 -5.26 12.52
N PHE A 174 -4.80 -4.61 11.62
CA PHE A 174 -4.28 -4.20 10.31
C PHE A 174 -3.12 -3.20 10.42
N ALA A 175 -3.13 -2.27 11.38
CA ALA A 175 -2.04 -1.31 11.57
C ALA A 175 -0.70 -2.01 11.85
N LEU A 176 -0.73 -3.16 12.52
CA LEU A 176 0.45 -3.95 12.90
C LEU A 176 1.02 -4.83 11.78
N THR A 177 0.30 -5.09 10.69
CA THR A 177 0.75 -6.00 9.62
C THR A 177 2.01 -5.52 8.91
N THR A 178 2.09 -4.26 8.51
CA THR A 178 3.32 -3.70 7.89
C THR A 178 4.49 -3.61 8.87
N PRO A 179 4.34 -3.18 10.14
CA PRO A 179 5.37 -3.36 11.16
C PRO A 179 5.87 -4.80 11.32
N ILE A 180 4.97 -5.79 11.25
CA ILE A 180 5.37 -7.21 11.29
C ILE A 180 6.24 -7.53 10.06
N GLY A 181 5.84 -7.12 8.87
CA GLY A 181 6.66 -7.23 7.65
C GLY A 181 8.04 -6.59 7.80
N LEU A 182 8.09 -5.36 8.32
CA LEU A 182 9.32 -4.64 8.63
C LEU A 182 10.22 -5.45 9.56
N PHE A 183 9.69 -5.98 10.66
CA PHE A 183 10.50 -6.79 11.57
C PHE A 183 10.99 -8.09 10.93
N ILE A 184 10.18 -8.73 10.07
CA ILE A 184 10.63 -9.88 9.28
C ILE A 184 11.85 -9.50 8.44
N GLY A 185 11.81 -8.37 7.74
CA GLY A 185 12.95 -7.89 6.94
C GLY A 185 14.16 -7.45 7.76
N LEU A 186 13.92 -6.84 8.92
CA LEU A 186 14.99 -6.40 9.82
C LEU A 186 15.81 -7.58 10.36
N PHE A 187 15.14 -8.71 10.62
CA PHE A 187 15.76 -9.90 11.20
C PHE A 187 16.08 -11.00 10.19
N SER A 188 15.80 -10.80 8.88
CA SER A 188 16.04 -11.83 7.86
C SER A 188 17.51 -12.01 7.47
N GLY A 189 18.36 -11.01 7.70
CA GLY A 189 19.76 -11.01 7.22
C GLY A 189 20.60 -12.21 7.63
N HIS A 190 20.40 -12.73 8.86
CA HIS A 190 21.12 -13.91 9.34
C HIS A 190 20.43 -15.25 8.98
N ALA A 191 19.15 -15.20 8.63
CA ALA A 191 18.34 -16.39 8.37
C ALA A 191 18.36 -16.81 6.89
N VAL A 192 18.69 -15.88 5.98
CA VAL A 192 18.62 -16.08 4.53
C VAL A 192 19.89 -15.58 3.84
N GLU A 193 21.05 -16.03 4.33
CA GLU A 193 22.35 -15.70 3.75
C GLU A 193 22.39 -16.11 2.26
N GLY A 194 22.76 -15.18 1.38
CA GLY A 194 22.81 -15.38 -0.07
C GLY A 194 21.48 -15.17 -0.83
N PHE A 195 20.40 -14.76 -0.16
CA PHE A 195 19.18 -14.34 -0.84
C PHE A 195 19.30 -12.90 -1.37
N ASP A 196 18.93 -12.70 -2.64
CA ASP A 196 18.87 -11.38 -3.25
C ASP A 196 17.54 -10.69 -2.92
N PHE A 197 17.58 -9.70 -2.03
CA PHE A 197 16.40 -8.95 -1.60
C PHE A 197 15.79 -8.08 -2.71
N ASN A 198 16.46 -7.89 -3.84
CA ASN A 198 15.88 -7.29 -5.04
C ASN A 198 14.71 -8.11 -5.60
N ILE A 199 14.70 -9.43 -5.38
CA ILE A 199 13.58 -10.30 -5.74
C ILE A 199 12.31 -9.84 -5.00
N LEU A 200 12.44 -9.61 -3.69
CA LEU A 200 11.32 -9.22 -2.85
C LEU A 200 10.86 -7.79 -3.15
N LEU A 201 11.80 -6.87 -3.36
CA LEU A 201 11.50 -5.51 -3.78
C LEU A 201 10.77 -5.51 -5.14
N ALA A 202 11.23 -6.30 -6.11
CA ALA A 202 10.57 -6.45 -7.42
C ALA A 202 9.13 -7.00 -7.29
N ILE A 203 8.91 -7.99 -6.42
CA ILE A 203 7.56 -8.49 -6.10
C ILE A 203 6.68 -7.36 -5.52
N VAL A 204 7.19 -6.59 -4.56
CA VAL A 204 6.46 -5.46 -3.98
C VAL A 204 6.14 -4.40 -5.04
N VAL A 205 7.09 -4.06 -5.92
CA VAL A 205 6.85 -3.15 -7.05
C VAL A 205 5.74 -3.67 -7.97
N GLY A 206 5.74 -4.96 -8.28
CA GLY A 206 4.65 -5.61 -9.02
C GLY A 206 3.29 -5.46 -8.35
N MET A 207 3.23 -5.65 -7.03
CA MET A 207 2.00 -5.48 -6.24
C MET A 207 1.53 -4.01 -6.27
N LEU A 208 2.45 -3.05 -6.14
CA LEU A 208 2.15 -1.61 -6.22
C LEU A 208 1.63 -1.20 -7.61
N LEU A 209 2.22 -1.76 -8.68
CA LEU A 209 1.75 -1.53 -10.06
C LEU A 209 0.32 -2.04 -10.26
N HIS A 210 -0.01 -3.23 -9.74
CA HIS A 210 -1.38 -3.76 -9.80
C HIS A 210 -2.37 -2.82 -9.09
N ILE A 211 -2.11 -2.46 -7.84
CA ILE A 211 -3.00 -1.57 -7.07
C ILE A 211 -3.17 -0.23 -7.78
N SER A 212 -2.07 0.42 -8.17
CA SER A 212 -2.10 1.75 -8.77
C SER A 212 -2.85 1.77 -10.11
N THR A 213 -2.61 0.78 -10.98
CA THR A 213 -3.31 0.69 -12.26
C THR A 213 -4.80 0.38 -12.08
N THR A 214 -5.15 -0.54 -11.19
CA THR A 214 -6.56 -0.84 -10.88
C THR A 214 -7.28 0.39 -10.31
N ILE A 215 -6.66 1.17 -9.42
CA ILE A 215 -7.21 2.44 -8.93
C ILE A 215 -7.50 3.42 -10.08
N ILE A 216 -6.55 3.57 -11.02
CA ILE A 216 -6.68 4.52 -12.12
C ILE A 216 -7.80 4.12 -13.08
N PHE A 217 -7.90 2.84 -13.43
CA PHE A 217 -8.86 2.36 -14.42
C PHE A 217 -10.25 2.06 -13.84
N GLU A 218 -10.33 1.52 -12.63
CA GLU A 218 -11.60 1.04 -12.09
C GLU A 218 -12.39 2.12 -11.34
N THR A 219 -11.73 3.21 -10.92
CA THR A 219 -12.44 4.32 -10.30
C THR A 219 -13.27 5.16 -11.29
N SER A 220 -13.21 4.92 -12.61
CA SER A 220 -14.10 5.59 -13.58
C SER A 220 -15.48 4.90 -13.66
N GLU A 221 -16.43 5.31 -12.81
CA GLU A 221 -17.81 4.85 -12.90
C GLU A 221 -18.53 5.42 -14.14
N ASN A 222 -19.24 4.55 -14.88
CA ASN A 222 -20.12 4.90 -16.00
C ASN A 222 -19.45 5.60 -17.20
N HIS A 223 -18.15 5.37 -17.44
CA HIS A 223 -17.39 5.96 -18.55
C HIS A 223 -17.42 7.51 -18.63
N LYS A 224 -17.81 8.19 -17.53
CA LYS A 224 -17.78 9.64 -17.46
C LYS A 224 -16.41 10.08 -16.95
N PHE A 225 -15.72 10.88 -17.77
CA PHE A 225 -14.44 11.47 -17.42
C PHE A 225 -14.56 12.28 -16.12
N ASN A 226 -13.75 11.95 -15.11
CA ASN A 226 -13.70 12.66 -13.84
C ASN A 226 -12.42 13.49 -13.76
N PHE A 227 -12.52 14.76 -14.14
CA PHE A 227 -11.38 15.68 -14.18
C PHE A 227 -10.71 15.87 -12.80
N VAL A 228 -11.49 15.85 -11.71
CA VAL A 228 -10.95 15.98 -10.34
C VAL A 228 -10.05 14.80 -9.98
N LYS A 229 -10.42 13.58 -10.39
CA LYS A 229 -9.58 12.40 -10.19
C LYS A 229 -8.31 12.46 -11.02
N LEU A 230 -8.41 12.92 -12.27
CA LEU A 230 -7.23 13.09 -13.12
C LEU A 230 -6.25 14.09 -12.50
N ILE A 231 -6.74 15.22 -11.98
CA ILE A 231 -5.90 16.17 -11.24
C ILE A 231 -5.27 15.51 -10.01
N ALA A 232 -6.04 14.72 -9.24
CA ALA A 232 -5.51 14.03 -8.07
C ALA A 232 -4.37 13.06 -8.44
N ILE A 233 -4.51 12.30 -9.52
CA ILE A 233 -3.46 11.44 -10.07
C ILE A 233 -2.22 12.26 -10.42
N PHE A 234 -2.37 13.37 -11.16
CA PHE A 234 -1.25 14.23 -11.52
C PHE A 234 -0.57 14.87 -10.32
N ILE A 235 -1.31 15.27 -9.29
CA ILE A 235 -0.74 15.78 -8.04
C ILE A 235 0.06 14.66 -7.37
N GLY A 236 -0.46 13.43 -7.33
CA GLY A 236 0.28 12.25 -6.84
C GLY A 236 1.59 12.05 -7.59
N CYS A 237 1.56 12.02 -8.92
CA CYS A 237 2.76 11.90 -9.75
C CYS A 237 3.75 13.06 -9.51
N ALA A 238 3.25 14.30 -9.44
CA ALA A 238 4.10 15.47 -9.24
C ALA A 238 4.80 15.43 -7.89
N ILE A 239 4.08 15.09 -6.81
CA ILE A 239 4.70 14.96 -5.48
C ILE A 239 5.75 13.86 -5.50
N ALA A 240 5.46 12.69 -6.07
CA ALA A 240 6.43 11.60 -6.21
C ALA A 240 7.71 12.06 -6.94
N PHE A 241 7.56 12.82 -8.01
CA PHE A 241 8.69 13.37 -8.78
C PHE A 241 9.54 14.39 -8.02
N PHE A 242 8.95 15.15 -7.08
CA PHE A 242 9.69 16.16 -6.31
C PHE A 242 10.34 15.64 -5.03
N ILE A 243 9.93 14.45 -4.56
CA ILE A 243 10.50 13.82 -3.36
C ILE A 243 11.52 12.73 -3.69
N HIS A 244 11.60 12.31 -4.96
CA HIS A 244 12.66 11.48 -5.54
C HIS A 244 13.80 12.38 -6.02
#